data_AF-A0AAW0M4Z2-F1
#
_entry.id   AF-A0AAW0M4Z2-F1
#
_cell.length_a   1.000
_cell.length_b   1.000
_cell.length_c   1.000
_cell.angle_alpha   90.00
_cell.angle_beta   90.00
_cell.angle_gamma   90.00
#
_symmetry.space_group_name_H-M   'P 1'
#
loop_
_entity.id
_entity.type
_entity.pdbx_description
1 polymer ?
#
loop_
_entity_poly.entity_id
_entity_poly.type
_entity_poly.pdbx_seq_one_letter_code
_entity_poly.pdbx_strand_id
1 'polypeptide(L)'
;MKILGFEYALSWVEDPNSKVFKLHLPRIFDYLWIAEDGMKMQGYNGSQLWDTSFSIQAIISTNIAEEYGATLRKAHDYIKDSRVLEDCPGDLNFWYHHISKGAWPFSTADHGWPISDCTAEGLKVKLEQTVPYYIMQNISDIYFFVLAV
;
A
#
# COMPACT_ATOMS: atom_id res chain seq x y z
N MET A 1 0.68 9.77 -7.20
CA MET A 1 2.12 10.07 -7.31
C MET A 1 2.62 9.69 -8.70
N LYS A 2 3.08 10.61 -9.55
CA LYS A 2 3.61 10.28 -10.89
C LYS A 2 5.05 9.77 -10.78
N ILE A 3 5.47 8.85 -11.66
CA ILE A 3 6.76 8.14 -11.63
C ILE A 3 7.91 9.12 -11.38
N LEU A 4 8.58 8.96 -10.24
CA LEU A 4 9.39 10.03 -9.66
C LEU A 4 10.59 10.44 -10.54
N GLY A 5 11.23 9.49 -11.23
CA GLY A 5 12.49 9.74 -11.95
C GLY A 5 12.35 10.66 -13.17
N PHE A 6 11.46 10.32 -14.10
CA PHE A 6 11.33 11.08 -15.36
C PHE A 6 10.58 12.39 -15.16
N GLU A 7 9.51 12.39 -14.37
CA GLU A 7 8.72 13.59 -14.07
C GLU A 7 9.54 14.63 -13.28
N TYR A 8 10.41 14.18 -12.37
CA TYR A 8 11.37 15.06 -11.71
C TYR A 8 12.26 15.79 -12.73
N ALA A 9 12.88 15.04 -13.66
CA ALA A 9 13.75 15.62 -14.67
C ALA A 9 13.00 16.58 -15.62
N LEU A 10 11.79 16.21 -16.05
CA LEU A 10 10.94 17.06 -16.87
C LEU A 10 10.59 18.36 -16.16
N SER A 11 10.14 18.30 -14.90
CA SER A 11 9.77 19.50 -14.13
C SER A 11 10.96 20.46 -13.93
N TRP A 12 12.18 19.91 -13.84
CA TRP A 12 13.40 20.70 -13.79
C TRP A 12 13.74 21.36 -15.12
N VAL A 13 13.63 20.62 -16.24
CA VAL A 13 13.86 21.17 -17.58
C VAL A 13 12.85 22.27 -17.92
N GLU A 14 11.60 22.12 -17.50
CA GLU A 14 10.54 23.12 -17.69
C GLU A 14 10.80 24.39 -16.88
N ASP A 15 11.00 24.26 -15.57
CA ASP A 15 11.37 25.38 -14.69
C ASP A 15 12.02 24.86 -13.39
N PRO A 16 13.34 25.06 -13.21
CA PRO A 16 14.07 24.67 -12.00
C PRO A 16 13.59 25.34 -10.71
N ASN A 17 12.84 26.45 -10.80
CA ASN A 17 12.28 27.15 -9.65
C ASN A 17 10.81 26.80 -9.38
N SER A 18 10.21 25.95 -10.21
CA SER A 18 8.80 25.61 -10.15
C SER A 18 8.42 24.97 -8.81
N LYS A 19 7.17 25.17 -8.41
CA LYS A 19 6.61 24.51 -7.23
C LYS A 19 6.61 22.98 -7.40
N VAL A 20 6.36 22.49 -8.61
CA VAL A 20 6.32 21.05 -8.93
C VAL A 20 7.68 20.40 -8.69
N PHE A 21 8.75 20.97 -9.24
CA PHE A 21 10.12 20.47 -9.03
C PHE A 21 10.49 20.43 -7.54
N LYS A 22 10.18 21.51 -6.81
CA LYS A 22 10.43 21.61 -5.35
C LYS A 22 9.68 20.54 -4.55
N LEU A 23 8.50 20.11 -5.00
CA LEU A 23 7.73 19.04 -4.36
C LEU A 23 8.28 17.64 -4.67
N HIS A 24 8.98 17.45 -5.79
CA HIS A 24 9.62 16.18 -6.11
C HIS A 24 10.91 15.92 -5.31
N LEU A 25 11.68 16.97 -4.99
CA LEU A 25 12.95 16.84 -4.26
C LEU A 25 12.86 15.99 -2.98
N PRO A 26 11.96 16.27 -2.02
CA PRO A 26 11.88 15.46 -0.80
C PRO A 26 11.44 14.01 -1.07
N ARG A 27 10.73 13.76 -2.17
CA ARG A 27 10.22 12.42 -2.51
C ARG A 27 11.31 11.48 -3.06
N ILE A 28 12.48 12.00 -3.41
CA ILE A 28 13.63 11.16 -3.79
C ILE A 28 13.99 10.22 -2.64
N PHE A 29 13.91 10.72 -1.40
CA PHE A 29 14.24 9.94 -0.21
C PHE A 29 13.25 8.81 0.06
N ASP A 30 11.99 8.91 -0.41
CA ASP A 30 10.99 7.85 -0.29
C ASP A 30 11.41 6.56 -1.05
N TYR A 31 12.36 6.68 -1.99
CA TYR A 31 12.88 5.58 -2.80
C TYR A 31 14.29 5.12 -2.39
N LEU A 32 14.98 5.82 -1.47
CA LEU A 32 16.33 5.45 -1.07
C LEU A 32 16.30 4.55 0.18
N TRP A 33 16.99 3.42 0.11
CA TRP A 33 17.10 2.46 1.21
C TRP A 33 18.56 2.17 1.53
N ILE A 34 18.91 2.15 2.82
CA ILE A 34 20.24 1.73 3.30
C ILE A 34 20.18 0.25 3.64
N ALA A 35 20.89 -0.56 2.86
CA ALA A 35 21.12 -1.98 3.14
C ALA A 35 22.56 -2.20 3.65
N GLU A 36 22.86 -3.45 4.02
CA GLU A 36 24.19 -3.88 4.49
C GLU A 36 25.32 -3.64 3.49
N ASP A 37 24.99 -3.60 2.19
CA ASP A 37 25.93 -3.35 1.09
C ASP A 37 25.84 -1.92 0.53
N GLY A 38 25.15 -1.02 1.24
CA GLY A 38 25.09 0.40 0.94
C GLY A 38 23.70 0.90 0.54
N MET A 39 23.66 2.13 0.01
CA MET A 39 22.41 2.79 -0.38
C MET A 39 21.95 2.33 -1.77
N LYS A 40 20.67 1.99 -1.88
CA LYS A 40 20.02 1.55 -3.13
C LYS A 40 18.75 2.33 -3.40
N MET A 41 18.33 2.35 -4.66
CA MET A 41 17.03 2.85 -5.07
C MET A 41 16.04 1.68 -5.16
N GLN A 42 14.92 1.80 -4.48
CA GLN A 42 13.84 0.82 -4.45
C GLN A 42 13.01 0.87 -5.75
N GLY A 43 12.40 -0.25 -6.13
CA GLY A 43 11.51 -0.30 -7.31
C GLY A 43 10.17 0.44 -7.11
N TYR A 44 9.70 0.51 -5.87
CA TYR A 44 8.57 1.31 -5.39
C TYR A 44 9.05 2.15 -4.20
N ASN A 45 8.23 3.06 -3.67
CA ASN A 45 8.54 3.76 -2.40
C ASN A 45 8.43 2.83 -1.15
N GLY A 46 8.65 1.53 -1.35
CA GLY A 46 8.51 0.44 -0.37
C GLY A 46 7.44 -0.59 -0.77
N SER A 47 7.29 -1.60 0.10
CA SER A 47 6.32 -2.70 0.02
C SER A 47 5.45 -2.78 1.28
N GLN A 48 5.27 -1.64 1.95
CA GLN A 48 4.80 -1.58 3.34
C GLN A 48 3.43 -2.22 3.54
N LEU A 49 2.44 -1.89 2.68
CA LEU A 49 1.13 -2.51 2.79
C LEU A 49 1.19 -4.01 2.46
N TRP A 50 1.87 -4.36 1.37
CA TRP A 50 1.99 -5.75 0.93
C TRP A 50 2.56 -6.65 2.04
N ASP A 51 3.70 -6.27 2.58
CA ASP A 51 4.39 -7.03 3.62
C ASP A 51 3.59 -7.05 4.93
N THR A 52 2.93 -5.94 5.29
CA THR A 52 2.07 -5.89 6.48
C THR A 52 0.87 -6.81 6.34
N SER A 53 0.22 -6.83 5.17
CA SER A 53 -0.94 -7.67 4.90
C SER A 53 -0.59 -9.15 5.00
N PHE A 54 0.51 -9.58 4.37
CA PHE A 54 0.95 -10.98 4.50
C PHE A 54 1.44 -11.33 5.90
N SER A 55 2.10 -10.41 6.60
CA SER A 55 2.53 -10.64 7.98
C SER A 55 1.34 -10.86 8.93
N ILE A 56 0.26 -10.07 8.77
CA ILE A 56 -0.97 -10.26 9.53
C ILE A 56 -1.56 -11.65 9.25
N GLN A 57 -1.71 -12.02 7.97
CA GLN A 57 -2.26 -13.33 7.60
C GLN A 57 -1.44 -14.49 8.17
N ALA A 58 -0.10 -14.39 8.10
CA ALA A 58 0.79 -15.41 8.65
C ALA A 58 0.61 -15.55 10.17
N ILE A 59 0.55 -14.44 10.92
CA ILE A 59 0.34 -14.47 12.38
C ILE A 59 -1.04 -15.04 12.73
N ILE A 60 -2.10 -14.61 12.03
CA ILE A 60 -3.47 -15.13 12.27
C ILE A 60 -3.55 -16.62 11.96
N SER A 61 -2.81 -17.09 10.95
CA SER A 61 -2.77 -18.51 10.55
C SER A 61 -1.96 -19.40 11.50
N THR A 62 -1.20 -18.85 12.44
CA THR A 62 -0.24 -19.62 13.26
C THR A 62 -0.74 -20.00 14.65
N ASN A 63 -2.03 -19.80 14.98
CA ASN A 63 -2.63 -20.12 16.29
C ASN A 63 -1.93 -19.46 17.51
N ILE A 64 -1.04 -18.48 17.24
CA ILE A 64 -0.30 -17.67 18.22
C ILE A 64 -0.74 -16.20 18.19
N ALA A 65 -1.82 -15.88 17.48
CA ALA A 65 -2.28 -14.50 17.28
C ALA A 65 -2.52 -13.75 18.60
N GLU A 66 -2.95 -14.45 19.65
CA GLU A 66 -3.16 -13.89 20.99
C GLU A 66 -1.87 -13.33 21.61
N GLU A 67 -0.71 -13.91 21.30
CA GLU A 67 0.61 -13.44 21.75
C GLU A 67 0.99 -12.10 21.11
N TYR A 68 0.43 -11.80 19.93
CA TYR A 68 0.76 -10.62 19.12
C TYR A 68 -0.34 -9.55 19.13
N GLY A 69 -1.28 -9.59 20.08
CA GLY A 69 -2.45 -8.70 20.07
C GLY A 69 -2.14 -7.20 19.96
N ALA A 70 -1.08 -6.70 20.62
CA ALA A 70 -0.66 -5.31 20.50
C ALA A 70 -0.08 -4.97 19.11
N THR A 71 0.68 -5.88 18.51
CA THR A 71 1.24 -5.75 17.17
C THR A 71 0.14 -5.78 16.11
N LEU A 72 -0.79 -6.75 16.21
CA LEU A 72 -1.92 -6.88 15.30
C LEU A 72 -2.84 -5.66 15.36
N ARG A 73 -3.02 -5.04 16.53
CA ARG A 73 -3.76 -3.78 16.66
C ARG A 73 -3.11 -2.64 15.87
N LYS A 74 -1.80 -2.45 16.01
CA LYS A 74 -1.07 -1.43 15.24
C LYS A 74 -1.12 -1.72 13.73
N ALA A 75 -1.00 -2.99 13.36
CA ALA A 75 -1.09 -3.41 11.96
C ALA A 75 -2.48 -3.13 11.40
N HIS A 76 -3.56 -3.38 12.16
CA HIS A 76 -4.92 -3.02 11.79
C HIS A 76 -5.11 -1.52 11.55
N ASP A 77 -4.56 -0.69 12.42
CA ASP A 77 -4.61 0.77 12.26
C ASP A 77 -3.84 1.20 11.02
N TYR A 78 -2.67 0.61 10.76
CA TYR A 78 -1.90 0.84 9.54
C TYR A 78 -2.67 0.44 8.26
N ILE A 79 -3.30 -0.74 8.24
CA ILE A 79 -4.14 -1.17 7.11
C ILE A 79 -5.27 -0.17 6.88
N LYS A 80 -5.95 0.27 7.94
CA LYS A 80 -7.03 1.26 7.85
C LYS A 80 -6.54 2.58 7.24
N ASP A 81 -5.42 3.09 7.73
CA ASP A 81 -4.88 4.40 7.33
C ASP A 81 -4.24 4.36 5.94
N SER A 82 -3.85 3.17 5.46
CA SER A 82 -3.25 2.98 4.13
C SER A 82 -4.27 2.86 3.00
N ARG A 83 -5.58 2.83 3.30
CA ARG A 83 -6.65 2.78 2.30
C ARG A 83 -6.77 4.13 1.59
N VAL A 84 -6.84 4.11 0.26
CA VAL A 84 -7.04 5.33 -0.54
C VAL A 84 -8.43 5.90 -0.28
N LEU A 85 -8.50 7.16 0.15
CA LEU A 85 -9.76 7.78 0.57
C LEU A 85 -10.53 8.45 -0.56
N GLU A 86 -9.82 8.93 -1.59
CA GLU A 86 -10.38 9.68 -2.70
C GLU A 86 -9.71 9.26 -4.01
N ASP A 87 -10.44 9.37 -5.12
CA ASP A 87 -9.88 9.14 -6.44
C ASP A 87 -8.86 10.22 -6.83
N CYS A 88 -8.00 9.92 -7.81
CA CYS A 88 -7.15 10.93 -8.41
C CYS A 88 -8.01 12.10 -8.92
N PRO A 89 -7.63 13.36 -8.64
CA PRO A 89 -8.39 14.51 -9.11
C PRO A 89 -8.36 14.61 -10.64
N GLY A 90 -9.44 15.14 -11.23
CA GLY A 90 -9.60 15.31 -12.67
C GLY A 90 -10.44 14.21 -13.32
N ASP A 91 -10.38 14.12 -14.64
CA ASP A 91 -11.08 13.08 -15.41
C ASP A 91 -10.21 11.83 -15.51
N LEU A 92 -10.62 10.76 -14.82
CA LEU A 92 -9.90 9.49 -14.81
C LEU A 92 -9.80 8.86 -16.21
N ASN A 93 -10.83 8.97 -17.04
CA ASN A 93 -10.81 8.39 -18.39
C ASN A 93 -9.83 9.14 -19.30
N PHE A 94 -9.77 10.46 -19.17
CA PHE A 94 -8.82 11.28 -19.94
C PHE A 94 -7.37 10.92 -19.61
N TRP A 95 -7.06 10.67 -18.33
CA TRP A 95 -5.72 10.28 -17.89
C TRP A 95 -5.48 8.77 -17.90
N TYR A 96 -6.45 7.97 -18.36
CA TYR A 96 -6.40 6.50 -18.37
C TYR A 96 -6.16 5.87 -16.98
N HIS A 97 -6.68 6.50 -15.93
CA HIS A 97 -6.60 5.99 -14.57
C HIS A 97 -7.81 5.10 -14.26
N HIS A 98 -7.57 4.05 -13.47
CA HIS A 98 -8.63 3.27 -12.87
C HIS A 98 -9.15 3.96 -11.59
N ILE A 99 -10.39 3.66 -11.18
CA ILE A 99 -10.89 4.06 -9.86
C ILE A 99 -10.00 3.48 -8.77
N SER A 100 -9.77 4.27 -7.73
CA SER A 100 -8.81 4.05 -6.66
C SER A 100 -9.39 4.28 -5.26
N LYS A 101 -10.49 5.03 -5.14
CA LYS A 101 -11.18 5.23 -3.86
C LYS A 101 -11.60 3.89 -3.24
N GLY A 102 -11.18 3.68 -2.00
CA GLY A 102 -11.42 2.45 -1.26
C GLY A 102 -10.43 1.32 -1.56
N ALA A 103 -9.55 1.47 -2.55
CA ALA A 103 -8.51 0.51 -2.86
C ALA A 103 -7.32 0.62 -1.90
N TRP A 104 -6.45 -0.37 -1.99
CA TRP A 104 -5.19 -0.43 -1.25
C TRP A 104 -4.01 -0.50 -2.22
N PRO A 105 -3.00 0.37 -2.08
CA PRO A 105 -1.81 0.38 -2.92
C PRO A 105 -0.77 -0.64 -2.42
N PHE A 106 0.21 -1.01 -3.24
CA PHE A 106 1.29 -1.92 -2.80
C PHE A 106 2.12 -1.38 -1.62
N SER A 107 2.34 -0.07 -1.59
CA SER A 107 3.25 0.60 -0.67
C SER A 107 2.51 1.42 0.39
N THR A 108 2.18 2.68 0.10
CA THR A 108 1.60 3.65 1.05
C THR A 108 0.40 4.38 0.43
N ALA A 109 -0.50 4.92 1.27
CA ALA A 109 -1.64 5.71 0.81
C ALA A 109 -1.24 6.88 -0.11
N ASP A 110 -0.12 7.55 0.18
CA ASP A 110 0.42 8.65 -0.63
C ASP A 110 0.80 8.23 -2.05
N HIS A 111 1.24 6.98 -2.25
CA HIS A 111 1.49 6.45 -3.58
C HIS A 111 0.19 6.40 -4.39
N GLY A 112 -0.88 5.90 -3.76
CA GLY A 112 -2.28 6.07 -4.19
C GLY A 112 -2.69 5.30 -5.44
N TRP A 113 -1.79 4.53 -6.04
CA TRP A 113 -2.10 3.71 -7.21
C TRP A 113 -2.78 2.40 -6.79
N PRO A 114 -4.01 2.14 -7.28
CA PRO A 114 -4.72 0.92 -6.93
C PRO A 114 -4.04 -0.28 -7.59
N ILE A 115 -3.88 -1.36 -6.83
CA ILE A 115 -3.39 -2.64 -7.33
C ILE A 115 -4.36 -3.71 -6.82
N SER A 116 -4.83 -4.58 -7.73
CA SER A 116 -5.95 -5.49 -7.48
C SER A 116 -5.66 -6.50 -6.38
N ASP A 117 -4.50 -7.15 -6.42
CA ASP A 117 -4.07 -8.11 -5.40
C ASP A 117 -3.87 -7.42 -4.04
N CYS A 118 -3.22 -6.27 -3.99
CA CYS A 118 -3.02 -5.47 -2.78
C CYS A 118 -4.36 -5.06 -2.15
N THR A 119 -5.35 -4.76 -3.01
CA THR A 119 -6.72 -4.47 -2.59
C THR A 119 -7.42 -5.68 -2.00
N ALA A 120 -7.26 -6.85 -2.63
CA ALA A 120 -7.82 -8.10 -2.11
C ALA A 120 -7.20 -8.48 -0.76
N GLU A 121 -5.87 -8.43 -0.65
CA GLU A 121 -5.16 -8.78 0.58
C GLU A 121 -5.42 -7.78 1.71
N GLY A 122 -5.41 -6.47 1.42
CA GLY A 122 -5.76 -5.42 2.37
C GLY A 122 -7.19 -5.54 2.90
N LEU A 123 -8.14 -5.89 2.02
CA LEU A 123 -9.53 -6.15 2.42
C LEU A 123 -9.64 -7.42 3.27
N LYS A 124 -8.95 -8.50 2.90
CA LYS A 124 -8.98 -9.78 3.61
C LYS A 124 -8.54 -9.60 5.06
N VAL A 125 -7.36 -9.01 5.29
CA VAL A 125 -6.86 -8.78 6.65
C VAL A 125 -7.74 -7.83 7.45
N LYS A 126 -8.35 -6.85 6.77
CA LYS A 126 -9.29 -5.92 7.41
C LYS A 126 -10.52 -6.66 7.94
N LEU A 127 -11.05 -7.62 7.18
CA LEU A 127 -12.19 -8.43 7.60
C LEU A 127 -11.80 -9.39 8.72
N GLU A 128 -10.68 -10.10 8.58
CA GLU A 128 -10.18 -11.03 9.60
C GLU A 128 -10.00 -10.33 10.96
N GLN A 129 -9.41 -9.14 10.98
CA GLN A 129 -9.19 -8.40 12.23
C GLN A 129 -10.45 -7.76 12.84
N THR A 130 -11.57 -7.70 12.11
CA THR A 130 -12.83 -7.11 12.58
C THR A 130 -13.83 -8.16 13.06
N VAL A 131 -13.71 -9.40 12.59
CA VAL A 131 -14.60 -10.50 12.93
C VAL A 131 -14.06 -11.26 14.16
N PRO A 132 -14.90 -11.66 15.14
CA PRO A 132 -14.43 -12.46 16.27
C PRO A 132 -13.78 -13.78 15.85
N TYR A 133 -12.65 -14.14 16.48
CA TYR A 133 -11.81 -15.30 16.14
C TYR A 133 -12.57 -16.63 15.98
N TYR A 134 -13.64 -16.85 16.77
CA TYR A 134 -14.46 -18.06 16.69
C TYR A 134 -15.31 -18.17 15.41
N ILE A 135 -15.55 -17.07 14.68
CA ILE A 135 -16.23 -17.08 13.38
C ILE A 135 -15.20 -17.35 12.26
N MET A 136 -13.93 -16.95 12.44
CA MET A 136 -12.86 -17.14 11.45
C MET A 136 -12.42 -18.60 11.27
N GLN A 137 -12.62 -19.48 12.25
CA GLN A 137 -12.28 -20.91 12.09
C GLN A 137 -13.13 -21.63 11.01
N ASN A 138 -14.25 -21.04 10.58
CA ASN A 138 -15.11 -21.58 9.51
C ASN A 138 -14.89 -20.89 8.13
N ILE A 139 -13.88 -20.01 8.02
CA ILE A 139 -13.65 -19.14 6.84
C ILE A 139 -12.69 -19.79 5.81
N SER A 140 -12.67 -21.12 5.72
CA SER A 140 -12.04 -21.82 4.57
C SER A 140 -12.56 -21.32 3.21
N ASP A 141 -13.71 -20.66 3.19
CA ASP A 141 -14.36 -20.17 1.96
C ASP A 141 -13.87 -18.78 1.48
N ILE A 142 -13.18 -17.98 2.31
CA ILE A 142 -12.58 -16.71 1.81
C ILE A 142 -11.32 -16.97 0.96
N TYR A 143 -10.66 -18.12 1.16
CA TYR A 143 -9.52 -18.54 0.32
C TYR A 143 -9.88 -18.62 -1.17
N PHE A 144 -11.14 -18.94 -1.51
CA PHE A 144 -11.59 -19.03 -2.89
C PHE A 144 -11.91 -17.68 -3.55
N PHE A 145 -12.14 -16.62 -2.78
CA PHE A 145 -12.49 -15.31 -3.35
C PHE A 145 -11.26 -14.47 -3.76
N VAL A 146 -10.11 -14.72 -3.14
CA VAL A 146 -8.87 -13.96 -3.40
C VAL A 146 -7.97 -14.61 -4.45
N LEU A 147 -8.02 -15.94 -4.61
CA LEU A 147 -7.24 -16.68 -5.62
C LEU A 147 -7.83 -16.64 -7.05
N ALA A 148 -8.90 -15.87 -7.28
CA ALA A 148 -9.63 -15.82 -8.55
C ALA A 148 -9.38 -14.54 -9.38
N VAL A 149 -8.29 -13.80 -9.12
CA VAL A 149 -7.83 -12.67 -9.95
C VAL A 149 -6.50 -13.01 -10.59
#